data_AF-A0A1V4QY90-F1
#
_entry.id   AF-A0A1V4QY90-F1
#
_cell.length_a   1.000
_cell.length_b   1.000
_cell.length_c   1.000
_cell.angle_alpha   90.00
_cell.angle_beta   90.00
_cell.angle_gamma   90.00
#
_symmetry.space_group_name_H-M   'P 1'
#
loop_
_entity.id
_entity.type
_entity.pdbx_description
1 polymer ?
#
loop_
_entity_poly.entity_id
_entity_poly.type
_entity_poly.pdbx_seq_one_letter_code
_entity_poly.pdbx_strand_id
1 'polypeptide(L)'
;MGRNIAYLPVFYEVVDTIIVEGKEKPKYEPIPAGAPFILSEEGDVIAYDNEAVDLREQVNNEFVMHKTGHGGINKVKIDSTYTWFVWTEDEWQEIIDTTATADSLVFEYYYPESLYKVEEETLHPDPRIFTVEEGEVIFW
;
A
#
# COMPACT_ATOMS: atom_id res chain seq x y z
N MET A 1 10.35 -21.34 6.93
CA MET A 1 10.82 -19.95 7.01
C MET A 1 9.59 -19.11 6.74
N GLY A 2 9.08 -18.46 7.77
CA GLY A 2 7.97 -17.51 7.62
C GLY A 2 8.46 -16.27 6.87
N ARG A 3 7.55 -15.42 6.45
CA ARG A 3 7.84 -14.04 6.04
C ARG A 3 7.08 -13.15 7.02
N ASN A 4 7.57 -11.95 7.28
CA ASN A 4 6.74 -10.92 7.92
C ASN A 4 5.48 -10.70 7.08
N ILE A 5 4.35 -10.45 7.74
CA ILE A 5 3.06 -10.26 7.07
C ILE A 5 2.44 -8.97 7.63
N ALA A 6 2.13 -8.02 6.74
CA ALA A 6 1.31 -6.88 7.13
C ALA A 6 -0.16 -7.29 7.24
N TYR A 7 -0.77 -6.96 8.36
CA TYR A 7 -2.19 -7.11 8.59
C TYR A 7 -2.84 -5.73 8.59
N LEU A 8 -3.67 -5.49 7.59
CA LEU A 8 -4.66 -4.44 7.63
C LEU A 8 -5.95 -5.04 8.20
N PRO A 9 -6.34 -4.70 9.44
CA PRO A 9 -7.67 -5.06 9.89
C PRO A 9 -8.65 -4.29 8.98
N VAL A 10 -9.42 -4.99 8.16
CA VAL A 10 -10.46 -4.43 7.29
C VAL A 10 -11.75 -5.21 7.45
N PHE A 11 -12.88 -4.52 7.37
CA PHE A 11 -14.16 -5.14 7.05
C PHE A 11 -14.65 -4.63 5.71
N TYR A 12 -15.44 -5.45 5.01
CA TYR A 12 -15.91 -5.13 3.67
C TYR A 12 -17.36 -4.67 3.73
N GLU A 13 -17.63 -3.46 3.25
CA GLU A 13 -19.00 -2.97 3.04
C GLU A 13 -19.40 -3.14 1.57
N VAL A 14 -20.66 -3.50 1.33
CA VAL A 14 -21.22 -3.53 -0.04
C VAL A 14 -21.64 -2.11 -0.39
N VAL A 15 -20.94 -1.49 -1.33
CA VAL A 15 -21.17 -0.09 -1.72
C VAL A 15 -21.92 0.04 -3.03
N ASP A 16 -21.90 -0.99 -3.87
CA ASP A 16 -22.59 -0.98 -5.16
C ASP A 16 -22.83 -2.41 -5.68
N THR A 17 -23.45 -2.54 -6.85
CA THR A 17 -23.56 -3.79 -7.62
C THR A 17 -22.98 -3.59 -9.02
N ILE A 18 -22.01 -4.42 -9.38
CA ILE A 18 -21.38 -4.41 -10.71
C ILE A 18 -21.75 -5.66 -11.50
N ILE A 19 -21.75 -5.57 -12.83
CA ILE A 19 -22.00 -6.71 -13.71
C ILE A 19 -20.65 -7.31 -14.14
N VAL A 20 -20.39 -8.54 -13.71
CA VAL A 20 -19.21 -9.32 -14.12
C VAL A 20 -19.70 -10.56 -14.85
N GLU A 21 -19.30 -10.70 -16.13
CA GLU A 21 -19.71 -11.82 -17.00
C GLU A 21 -21.24 -11.98 -17.11
N GLY A 22 -21.96 -10.85 -17.17
CA GLY A 22 -23.42 -10.83 -17.27
C GLY A 22 -24.16 -11.19 -15.97
N LYS A 23 -23.45 -11.29 -14.84
CA LYS A 23 -24.04 -11.52 -13.51
C LYS A 23 -23.81 -10.33 -12.59
N GLU A 24 -24.86 -9.93 -11.89
CA GLU A 24 -24.75 -8.96 -10.79
C GLU A 24 -23.90 -9.54 -9.67
N LYS A 25 -22.90 -8.77 -9.25
CA LYS A 25 -22.04 -9.07 -8.10
C LYS A 25 -21.95 -7.83 -7.21
N PRO A 26 -21.97 -7.99 -5.88
CA PRO A 26 -21.71 -6.88 -4.97
C PRO A 26 -20.29 -6.33 -5.21
N LYS A 27 -20.20 -5.01 -5.30
CA LYS A 27 -18.95 -4.26 -5.22
C LYS A 27 -18.68 -4.00 -3.75
N TYR A 28 -17.54 -4.48 -3.29
CA TYR A 28 -17.09 -4.24 -1.92
C TYR A 28 -16.11 -3.08 -1.88
N GLU A 29 -16.20 -2.28 -0.83
CA GLU A 29 -15.19 -1.30 -0.47
C GLU A 29 -14.52 -1.74 0.85
N PRO A 30 -13.18 -1.80 0.91
CA PRO A 30 -12.48 -2.13 2.13
C PRO A 30 -12.55 -0.93 3.08
N ILE A 31 -13.15 -1.13 4.26
CA ILE A 31 -13.16 -0.15 5.34
C ILE A 31 -12.15 -0.59 6.38
N PRO A 32 -11.22 0.29 6.78
CA PRO A 32 -10.30 -0.07 7.83
C PRO A 32 -10.99 -0.29 9.18
N ALA A 33 -10.46 -1.25 9.94
CA ALA A 33 -11.04 -1.82 11.15
C ALA A 33 -10.10 -1.73 12.36
N GLY A 34 -9.28 -0.67 12.40
CA GLY A 34 -8.29 -0.40 13.44
C GLY A 34 -6.90 -0.14 12.88
N ALA A 35 -5.93 0.05 13.78
CA ALA A 35 -4.55 0.32 13.41
C ALA A 35 -3.89 -0.89 12.73
N PRO A 36 -3.13 -0.67 11.63
CA PRO A 36 -2.36 -1.72 10.98
C PRO A 36 -1.24 -2.22 11.88
N PHE A 37 -0.90 -3.50 11.72
CA PHE A 37 0.25 -4.09 12.40
C PHE A 37 0.98 -5.05 11.48
N ILE A 38 2.27 -5.22 11.73
CA ILE A 38 3.11 -6.21 11.07
C ILE A 38 3.35 -7.33 12.06
N LEU A 39 3.14 -8.58 11.62
CA LEU A 39 3.67 -9.73 12.36
C LEU A 39 5.10 -10.00 11.90
N SER A 40 6.04 -10.01 12.83
CA SER A 40 7.41 -10.46 12.54
C SER A 40 7.44 -11.96 12.24
N GLU A 41 8.55 -12.46 11.70
CA GLU A 41 8.78 -13.90 11.47
C GLU A 41 8.70 -14.69 12.78
N GLU A 42 9.07 -14.05 13.89
CA GLU A 42 9.01 -14.57 15.26
C GLU A 42 7.60 -14.53 15.88
N GLY A 43 6.65 -13.85 15.21
CA GLY A 43 5.27 -13.69 15.66
C GLY A 43 5.05 -12.50 16.60
N ASP A 44 6.02 -11.58 16.70
CA ASP A 44 5.86 -10.34 17.44
C ASP A 44 4.97 -9.37 16.66
N VAL A 45 4.13 -8.62 17.38
CA VAL A 45 3.27 -7.59 16.80
C VAL A 45 4.02 -6.27 16.79
N ILE A 46 4.33 -5.78 15.61
CA ILE A 46 4.82 -4.42 15.38
C ILE A 46 3.60 -3.58 15.01
N ALA A 47 2.98 -2.95 16.01
CA ALA A 47 1.89 -2.03 15.79
C ALA A 47 2.45 -0.68 15.30
N TYR A 48 1.86 -0.13 14.24
CA TYR A 48 2.14 1.24 13.82
C TYR A 48 1.12 2.15 14.47
N ASP A 49 1.56 2.87 15.50
CA ASP A 49 0.78 3.95 16.09
C ASP A 49 0.97 5.21 15.22
N ASN A 50 0.00 5.43 14.32
CA ASN A 50 0.00 6.53 13.36
C ASN A 50 -0.94 7.65 13.79
N GLU A 51 -1.17 7.84 15.10
CA GLU A 51 -1.98 8.95 15.64
C GLU A 51 -1.53 10.34 15.14
N ALA A 52 -0.36 10.50 14.51
CA ALA A 52 0.13 11.81 14.08
C ALA A 52 1.13 11.80 12.92
N VAL A 53 0.84 11.14 11.78
CA VAL A 53 1.62 11.43 10.56
C VAL A 53 1.35 12.89 10.16
N ASP A 54 2.27 13.80 10.49
CA ASP A 54 2.18 15.20 10.05
C ASP A 54 2.59 15.27 8.58
N LEU A 55 1.60 15.39 7.69
CA LEU A 55 1.80 15.52 6.24
C LEU A 55 2.60 16.78 5.85
N ARG A 56 2.95 17.67 6.80
CA ARG A 56 3.85 18.80 6.57
C ARG A 56 5.32 18.43 6.72
N GLU A 57 5.64 17.30 7.34
CA GLU A 57 7.01 16.84 7.59
C GLU A 57 7.47 15.83 6.52
N GLN A 58 7.25 16.16 5.24
CA GLN A 58 7.79 15.34 4.15
C GLN A 58 9.32 15.43 4.11
N VAL A 59 9.96 14.27 3.92
CA VAL A 59 11.39 14.18 3.64
C VAL A 59 11.54 14.05 2.12
N ASN A 60 12.21 15.02 1.50
CA ASN A 60 12.56 14.93 0.09
C ASN A 60 13.72 13.95 -0.07
N ASN A 61 13.42 12.78 -0.60
CA ASN A 61 14.39 11.76 -0.94
C ASN A 61 13.82 10.94 -2.08
N GLU A 62 14.62 10.73 -3.12
CA GLU A 62 14.25 9.82 -4.18
C GLU A 62 14.41 8.39 -3.69
N PHE A 63 13.31 7.64 -3.67
CA PHE A 63 13.36 6.21 -3.49
C PHE A 63 12.69 5.50 -4.67
N VAL A 64 13.21 4.32 -4.99
CA VAL A 64 12.87 3.60 -6.20
C VAL A 64 12.27 2.25 -5.85
N MET A 65 11.01 2.09 -6.22
CA MET A 65 10.32 0.81 -6.16
C MET A 65 10.73 -0.02 -7.38
N HIS A 66 11.71 -0.89 -7.20
CA HIS A 66 12.15 -1.82 -8.23
C HIS A 66 11.31 -3.11 -8.26
N LYS A 67 11.34 -3.80 -9.40
CA LYS A 67 10.89 -5.20 -9.52
C LYS A 67 11.74 -6.12 -8.63
N THR A 68 11.42 -6.28 -7.35
CA THR A 68 12.11 -7.24 -6.47
C THR A 68 11.47 -8.62 -6.61
N GLY A 69 12.17 -9.54 -7.29
CA GLY A 69 11.67 -10.88 -7.57
C GLY A 69 11.87 -11.88 -6.43
N HIS A 70 10.79 -12.48 -5.92
CA HIS A 70 10.42 -13.89 -6.10
C HIS A 70 9.03 -14.12 -5.47
N GLY A 71 8.01 -14.25 -6.32
CA GLY A 71 6.64 -14.60 -5.95
C GLY A 71 5.63 -13.46 -6.10
N GLY A 72 5.10 -13.28 -7.32
CA GLY A 72 3.75 -12.76 -7.58
C GLY A 72 3.45 -11.27 -7.37
N ILE A 73 3.97 -10.62 -6.34
CA ILE A 73 3.37 -9.37 -5.79
C ILE A 73 4.12 -8.09 -6.23
N ASN A 74 5.34 -8.22 -6.76
CA ASN A 74 6.29 -7.10 -6.92
C ASN A 74 6.57 -6.72 -8.38
N LYS A 75 5.55 -6.67 -9.25
CA LYS A 75 5.72 -6.22 -10.63
C LYS A 75 5.13 -4.83 -10.81
N VAL A 76 5.94 -3.91 -11.29
CA VAL A 76 5.49 -2.63 -11.86
C VAL A 76 5.16 -2.89 -13.34
N LYS A 77 4.04 -2.36 -13.79
CA LYS A 77 3.58 -2.41 -15.18
C LYS A 77 3.82 -1.04 -15.79
N ILE A 78 4.69 -1.01 -16.80
CA ILE A 78 4.99 0.20 -17.57
C ILE A 78 3.69 0.77 -18.18
N ASP A 79 3.59 2.09 -18.21
CA ASP A 79 2.43 2.85 -18.70
C ASP A 79 1.14 2.63 -17.89
N SER A 80 1.27 2.16 -16.64
CA SER A 80 0.15 2.10 -15.69
C SER A 80 0.29 3.18 -14.62
N THR A 81 -0.85 3.73 -14.20
CA THR A 81 -0.94 4.69 -13.09
C THR A 81 -1.01 3.93 -11.77
N TYR A 82 -0.24 4.42 -10.82
CA TYR A 82 -0.22 3.93 -9.46
C TYR A 82 -0.61 5.07 -8.52
N THR A 83 -1.61 4.83 -7.69
CA THR A 83 -2.04 5.77 -6.66
C THR A 83 -1.39 5.38 -5.34
N TRP A 84 -0.69 6.32 -4.73
CA TRP A 84 0.03 6.14 -3.48
C TRP A 84 -0.77 6.71 -2.31
N PHE A 85 -0.87 5.93 -1.24
CA PHE A 85 -1.56 6.32 -0.03
C PHE A 85 -0.67 6.14 1.19
N VAL A 86 -0.87 7.00 2.18
CA VAL A 86 -0.29 6.89 3.53
C VAL A 86 -1.39 6.67 4.54
N TRP A 87 -1.11 5.87 5.56
CA TRP A 87 -2.02 5.63 6.67
C TRP A 87 -1.94 6.78 7.68
N THR A 88 -3.04 7.47 7.92
CA THR A 88 -3.13 8.59 8.89
C THR A 88 -4.45 8.52 9.64
N GLU A 89 -4.46 8.76 10.96
CA GLU A 89 -5.71 8.88 11.75
C GLU A 89 -6.77 7.77 11.45
N ASP A 90 -6.31 6.53 11.34
CA ASP A 90 -7.14 5.35 11.02
C ASP A 90 -7.77 5.30 9.62
N GLU A 91 -7.23 6.05 8.66
CA GLU A 91 -7.65 5.99 7.26
C GLU A 91 -6.48 6.09 6.27
N TRP A 92 -6.75 5.65 5.03
CA TRP A 92 -5.81 5.81 3.93
C TRP A 92 -6.01 7.17 3.28
N GLN A 93 -5.01 8.02 3.34
CA GLN A 93 -4.98 9.30 2.64
C GLN A 93 -4.20 9.18 1.35
N GLU A 94 -4.81 9.58 0.24
CA GLU A 94 -4.16 9.67 -1.07
C GLU A 94 -3.10 10.79 -1.05
N ILE A 95 -1.92 10.47 -1.57
CA ILE A 95 -0.79 11.40 -1.62
C ILE A 95 -0.54 11.88 -3.04
N ILE A 96 -0.38 10.94 -3.97
CA ILE A 96 0.04 11.24 -5.34
C ILE A 96 -0.28 10.08 -6.29
N ASP A 97 -0.53 10.45 -7.55
CA ASP A 97 -0.52 9.53 -8.68
C ASP A 97 0.84 9.54 -9.38
N THR A 98 1.38 8.36 -9.67
CA THR A 98 2.63 8.22 -10.41
C THR A 98 2.48 7.19 -11.52
N THR A 99 2.90 7.56 -12.72
CA THR A 99 2.96 6.64 -13.86
C THR A 99 4.30 5.91 -13.87
N ALA A 100 4.26 4.58 -13.98
CA ALA A 100 5.46 3.80 -14.20
C ALA A 100 6.02 4.06 -15.61
N THR A 101 7.14 4.78 -15.69
CA THR A 101 7.82 5.10 -16.96
C THR A 101 8.93 4.11 -17.32
N ALA A 102 9.32 3.25 -16.37
CA ALA A 102 10.36 2.24 -16.53
C ALA A 102 10.00 0.99 -15.69
N ASP A 103 10.92 0.04 -15.58
CA ASP A 103 10.81 -1.14 -14.68
C ASP A 103 10.84 -0.78 -13.18
N SER A 104 10.59 0.49 -12.85
CA SER A 104 10.55 1.04 -11.50
C SER A 104 9.60 2.22 -11.37
N LEU A 105 9.05 2.43 -10.17
CA LEU A 105 8.37 3.67 -9.77
C LEU A 105 9.32 4.49 -8.90
N VAL A 106 9.37 5.81 -9.13
CA VAL A 106 10.19 6.73 -8.36
C VAL A 106 9.28 7.68 -7.61
N PHE A 107 9.56 7.87 -6.32
CA PHE A 107 8.86 8.81 -5.46
C PHE A 107 9.87 9.82 -4.94
N GLU A 108 9.51 11.11 -4.95
CA GLU A 108 10.43 12.22 -4.63
C GLU A 108 10.41 12.61 -3.14
N TYR A 109 9.40 12.16 -2.40
CA TYR A 109 9.25 12.44 -0.98
C TYR A 109 8.55 11.30 -0.27
N TYR A 110 8.72 11.20 1.05
CA TYR A 110 7.96 10.33 1.94
C TYR A 110 7.84 10.92 3.34
N TYR A 111 6.91 10.39 4.10
CA TYR A 111 6.71 10.61 5.53
C TYR A 111 7.42 9.51 6.34
N PRO A 112 8.33 9.87 7.26
CA PRO A 112 9.03 8.90 8.11
C PRO A 112 8.06 8.03 8.92
N GLU A 113 8.50 6.81 9.25
CA GLU A 113 7.79 5.87 10.15
C GLU A 113 6.34 5.57 9.73
N SER A 114 6.00 5.83 8.48
CA SER A 114 4.64 5.74 7.98
C SER A 114 4.39 4.43 7.26
N LEU A 115 3.15 3.99 7.30
CA LEU A 115 2.69 2.83 6.54
C LEU A 115 2.09 3.31 5.22
N TYR A 116 2.47 2.64 4.15
CA TYR A 116 2.03 2.98 2.81
C TYR A 116 1.28 1.85 2.14
N LYS A 117 0.41 2.20 1.20
CA LYS A 117 -0.04 1.28 0.17
C LYS A 117 0.08 1.90 -1.21
N VAL A 118 0.30 1.06 -2.21
CA VAL A 118 0.22 1.46 -3.62
C VAL A 118 -0.80 0.59 -4.33
N GLU A 119 -1.71 1.23 -5.07
CA GLU A 119 -2.75 0.58 -5.85
C GLU A 119 -2.49 0.80 -7.34
N GLU A 120 -2.68 -0.23 -8.16
CA GLU A 120 -2.58 -0.12 -9.62
C GLU A 120 -3.98 0.09 -10.23
N GLU A 121 -4.13 1.10 -11.09
CA GLU A 121 -5.42 1.40 -11.73
C GLU A 121 -5.94 0.25 -12.62
N THR A 122 -5.05 -0.57 -13.21
CA THR A 122 -5.41 -1.44 -14.35
C THR A 122 -5.37 -2.95 -14.11
N LEU A 123 -4.59 -3.43 -13.13
CA LEU A 123 -4.38 -4.86 -12.91
C LEU A 123 -4.11 -5.10 -11.43
N HIS A 124 -5.04 -5.78 -10.78
CA HIS A 124 -5.02 -6.20 -9.37
C HIS A 124 -5.51 -5.14 -8.37
N PRO A 125 -6.68 -5.35 -7.75
CA PRO A 125 -7.20 -4.50 -6.68
C PRO A 125 -6.51 -4.74 -5.34
N ASP A 126 -5.50 -5.62 -5.27
CA ASP A 126 -4.84 -5.95 -4.01
C ASP A 126 -3.78 -4.88 -3.72
N PRO A 127 -4.02 -3.98 -2.74
CA PRO A 127 -3.07 -2.94 -2.40
C PRO A 127 -1.77 -3.58 -1.91
N ARG A 128 -0.64 -3.05 -2.37
CA ARG A 128 0.68 -3.50 -1.90
C ARG A 128 1.12 -2.61 -0.76
N ILE A 129 1.25 -3.20 0.42
CA ILE A 129 1.61 -2.49 1.65
C ILE A 129 3.14 -2.47 1.76
N PHE A 130 3.68 -1.34 2.17
CA PHE A 130 5.12 -1.21 2.39
C PHE A 130 5.44 -0.14 3.43
N THR A 131 6.67 -0.20 3.94
CA THR A 131 7.30 0.85 4.74
C THR A 131 8.52 1.40 4.00
N VAL A 132 8.95 2.61 4.36
CA VAL A 132 10.21 3.20 3.90
C VAL A 132 11.17 3.24 5.09
N GLU A 133 12.20 2.40 5.06
CA GLU A 133 13.17 2.24 6.13
C GLU A 133 14.56 2.57 5.59
N GLU A 134 15.24 3.55 6.19
CA GLU A 134 16.56 4.04 5.74
C GLU A 134 16.61 4.47 4.25
N GLY A 135 15.46 4.84 3.67
CA GLY A 135 15.33 5.19 2.25
C GLY A 135 15.09 4.01 1.31
N GLU A 136 14.97 2.79 1.84
CA GLU A 136 14.62 1.59 1.08
C GLU A 136 13.14 1.21 1.26
N VAL A 137 12.54 0.67 0.20
CA VAL A 137 11.15 0.18 0.21
C VAL A 137 11.11 -1.27 0.68
N ILE A 138 10.37 -1.52 1.76
CA ILE A 138 10.18 -2.86 2.31
C ILE A 138 8.71 -3.25 2.17
N PHE A 139 8.44 -4.23 1.31
CA PHE A 139 7.10 -4.77 1.10
C PHE A 139 6.74 -5.84 2.14
N TRP A 140 5.46 -5.87 2.53
CA TRP A 140 4.91 -6.76 3.54
C TRP A 140 3.69 -7.54 3.03
#